data_AF-A0A955FKR2-F1
#
_entry.id   AF-A0A955FKR2-F1
#
_cell.length_a   1.000
_cell.length_b   1.000
_cell.length_c   1.000
_cell.angle_alpha   90.00
_cell.angle_beta   90.00
_cell.angle_gamma   90.00
#
_symmetry.space_group_name_H-M   'P 1'
#
loop_
_entity.id
_entity.type
_entity.pdbx_description
1 polymer ?
#
loop_
_entity_poly.entity_id
_entity_poly.type
_entity_poly.pdbx_seq_one_letter_code
_entity_poly.pdbx_strand_id
1 'polypeptide(L)'
;AYEVGIIPMPDALSQLTIFYTAHIQGDLALLPRLYTFIQQQMTALGVKPLLLDLGESCVPDVWPCGVTGGRSTLIVLDGMGYHAANVEGVLAERERYKLSGAISLGLVDARYSWRYNVPPVQDDDIVVSLQPTPAIGLNIVLQPASATTLQDRVLHLKTVEKRQLGMATIDLTNEPILLSHQVLDMLPNLSPDATISAAVSFVEDEARYLENR
;
A
#
# COMPACT_ATOMS: atom_id res chain seq x y z
N ALA A 1 13.14 -47.86 3.21
CA ALA A 1 13.48 -46.44 3.08
C ALA A 1 12.24 -45.74 2.57
N TYR A 2 11.62 -44.88 3.38
CA TYR A 2 10.46 -44.12 2.97
C TYR A 2 10.97 -42.85 2.31
N GLU A 3 10.73 -42.68 1.01
CA GLU A 3 10.93 -41.41 0.32
C GLU A 3 10.00 -40.38 0.96
N VAL A 4 10.61 -39.38 1.60
CA VAL A 4 9.90 -38.19 2.04
C VAL A 4 9.54 -37.43 0.77
N GLY A 5 8.31 -37.60 0.30
CA GLY A 5 7.75 -36.77 -0.77
C GLY A 5 7.83 -35.32 -0.33
N ILE A 6 8.67 -34.54 -1.00
CA ILE A 6 8.70 -33.09 -0.87
C ILE A 6 7.33 -32.62 -1.36
N ILE A 7 6.46 -32.26 -0.42
CA ILE A 7 5.23 -31.54 -0.73
C ILE A 7 5.70 -30.26 -1.44
N PRO A 8 5.30 -29.98 -2.69
CA PRO A 8 5.64 -28.73 -3.33
C PRO A 8 5.13 -27.61 -2.42
N MET A 9 6.05 -26.80 -1.91
CA MET A 9 5.67 -25.58 -1.22
C MET A 9 4.81 -24.77 -2.19
N PRO A 10 3.71 -24.15 -1.73
CA PRO A 10 2.91 -23.27 -2.57
C PRO A 10 3.85 -22.32 -3.31
N ASP A 11 3.70 -22.21 -4.63
CA ASP A 11 4.65 -21.56 -5.56
C ASP A 11 5.31 -20.34 -4.90
N ALA A 12 6.59 -20.49 -4.54
CA ALA A 12 7.36 -19.39 -4.00
C ALA A 12 7.34 -18.26 -5.01
N LEU A 13 7.12 -17.03 -4.53
CA LEU A 13 7.03 -15.87 -5.39
C LEU A 13 8.39 -15.64 -6.06
N SER A 14 8.50 -15.90 -7.37
CA SER A 14 9.77 -15.71 -8.10
C SER A 14 10.00 -14.27 -8.53
N GLN A 15 8.94 -13.47 -8.64
CA GLN A 15 9.01 -12.07 -9.00
C GLN A 15 7.91 -11.27 -8.30
N LEU A 16 8.27 -10.12 -7.75
CA LEU A 16 7.35 -9.20 -7.09
C LEU A 16 7.26 -7.89 -7.88
N THR A 17 6.05 -7.52 -8.28
CA THR A 17 5.78 -6.16 -8.78
C THR A 17 5.12 -5.35 -7.68
N ILE A 18 5.62 -4.15 -7.43
CA ILE A 18 5.14 -3.25 -6.39
C ILE A 18 4.65 -1.99 -7.07
N PHE A 19 3.42 -1.58 -6.79
CA PHE A 19 2.97 -0.22 -7.08
C PHE A 19 2.82 0.53 -5.77
N TYR A 20 3.22 1.80 -5.77
CA TYR A 20 3.13 2.60 -4.57
C TYR A 20 2.77 4.04 -4.84
N THR A 21 2.12 4.65 -3.86
CA THR A 21 1.72 6.07 -3.85
C THR A 21 2.17 6.72 -2.55
N ALA A 22 2.05 8.04 -2.47
CA ALA A 22 2.36 8.83 -1.28
C ALA A 22 1.62 10.17 -1.36
N HIS A 23 1.61 10.90 -0.24
CA HIS A 23 1.18 12.31 -0.20
C HIS A 23 -0.25 12.54 -0.72
N ILE A 24 -1.19 11.60 -0.52
CA ILE A 24 -2.59 11.78 -0.89
C ILE A 24 -3.22 12.93 -0.08
N GLN A 25 -2.79 13.09 1.18
CA GLN A 25 -3.14 14.19 2.07
C GLN A 25 -4.65 14.41 2.21
N GLY A 26 -5.44 13.33 2.28
CA GLY A 26 -6.88 13.42 2.45
C GLY A 26 -7.67 13.86 1.21
N ASP A 27 -7.05 13.96 0.04
CA ASP A 27 -7.73 14.29 -1.21
C ASP A 27 -8.59 13.11 -1.69
N LEU A 28 -9.77 12.93 -1.10
CA LEU A 28 -10.66 11.82 -1.44
C LEU A 28 -11.17 11.91 -2.90
N ALA A 29 -11.26 13.11 -3.47
CA ALA A 29 -11.70 13.32 -4.85
C ALA A 29 -10.67 12.82 -5.89
N LEU A 30 -9.41 12.63 -5.49
CA LEU A 30 -8.36 12.03 -6.30
C LEU A 30 -8.53 10.51 -6.45
N LEU A 31 -8.94 9.83 -5.37
CA LEU A 31 -8.86 8.36 -5.24
C LEU A 31 -9.60 7.58 -6.33
N PRO A 32 -10.82 7.96 -6.76
CA PRO A 32 -11.50 7.26 -7.84
C PRO A 32 -10.74 7.28 -9.17
N ARG A 33 -10.04 8.39 -9.47
CA ARG A 33 -9.24 8.52 -10.70
C ARG A 33 -7.92 7.78 -10.57
N LEU A 34 -7.31 7.84 -9.40
CA LEU A 34 -6.10 7.08 -9.08
C LEU A 34 -6.35 5.58 -9.20
N TYR A 35 -7.50 5.09 -8.74
CA TYR A 35 -7.87 3.68 -8.92
C TYR A 35 -7.98 3.31 -10.39
N THR A 36 -8.67 4.11 -11.20
CA THR A 36 -8.73 3.89 -12.66
C THR A 36 -7.34 3.84 -13.28
N PHE A 37 -6.44 4.74 -12.87
CA PHE A 37 -5.06 4.75 -13.34
C PHE A 37 -4.31 3.45 -12.99
N ILE A 38 -4.42 3.01 -11.73
CA ILE A 38 -3.81 1.77 -11.25
C ILE A 38 -4.34 0.56 -12.04
N GLN A 39 -5.66 0.46 -12.23
CA GLN A 39 -6.29 -0.63 -12.99
C GLN A 39 -5.81 -0.67 -14.46
N GLN A 40 -5.63 0.50 -15.09
CA GLN A 40 -5.04 0.57 -16.43
C GLN A 40 -3.61 0.02 -16.46
N GLN A 41 -2.78 0.35 -15.46
CA GLN A 41 -1.40 -0.17 -15.38
C GLN A 41 -1.38 -1.68 -15.10
N MET A 42 -2.23 -2.17 -14.20
CA MET A 42 -2.38 -3.60 -13.91
C MET A 42 -2.78 -4.38 -15.17
N THR A 43 -3.74 -3.86 -15.93
CA THR A 43 -4.20 -4.48 -17.19
C THR A 43 -3.11 -4.46 -18.26
N ALA A 44 -2.42 -3.33 -18.43
CA ALA A 44 -1.38 -3.19 -19.45
C ALA A 44 -0.19 -4.12 -19.20
N LEU A 45 0.17 -4.36 -17.94
CA LEU A 45 1.28 -5.25 -17.57
C LEU A 45 0.86 -6.71 -17.38
N GLY A 46 -0.43 -6.99 -17.19
CA GLY A 46 -0.93 -8.35 -16.91
C GLY A 46 -0.46 -8.90 -15.56
N VAL A 47 -0.21 -8.03 -14.57
CA VAL A 47 0.32 -8.41 -13.25
C VAL A 47 -0.65 -8.02 -12.13
N LYS A 48 -0.55 -8.72 -11.00
CA LYS A 48 -1.17 -8.33 -9.72
C LYS A 48 -0.08 -7.77 -8.80
N PRO A 49 0.02 -6.44 -8.66
CA PRO A 49 1.09 -5.84 -7.87
C PRO A 49 0.75 -5.85 -6.38
N LEU A 50 1.80 -5.83 -5.55
CA LEU A 50 1.70 -5.40 -4.16
C LEU A 50 1.48 -3.87 -4.15
N LEU A 51 0.27 -3.44 -3.85
CA LEU A 51 -0.11 -2.04 -3.66
C LEU A 51 0.27 -1.53 -2.26
N LEU A 52 1.05 -0.44 -2.20
CA LEU A 52 1.57 0.16 -0.97
C LEU A 52 1.36 1.69 -0.93
N ASP A 53 1.17 2.26 0.25
CA ASP A 53 1.20 3.72 0.48
C ASP A 53 2.39 4.08 1.36
N LEU A 54 3.25 5.01 0.91
CA LEU A 54 4.47 5.42 1.62
C LEU A 54 4.20 6.46 2.72
N GLY A 55 2.96 6.91 2.88
CA GLY A 55 2.53 7.77 3.97
C GLY A 55 1.99 9.12 3.51
N GLU A 56 1.61 9.93 4.50
CA GLU A 56 0.85 11.17 4.31
C GLU A 56 -0.45 10.95 3.51
N SER A 57 -1.10 9.79 3.68
CA SER A 57 -2.40 9.52 3.05
C SER A 57 -3.54 10.38 3.63
N CYS A 58 -3.39 10.83 4.87
CA CYS A 58 -4.27 11.80 5.53
C CYS A 58 -3.44 12.89 6.22
N VAL A 59 -3.99 14.10 6.32
CA VAL A 59 -3.43 15.18 7.14
C VAL A 59 -4.52 15.77 8.05
N PRO A 60 -4.22 16.12 9.32
CA PRO A 60 -5.25 16.51 10.28
C PRO A 60 -6.11 17.71 9.87
N ASP A 61 -5.55 18.63 9.09
CA ASP A 61 -6.21 19.87 8.67
C ASP A 61 -7.22 19.68 7.52
N VAL A 62 -7.26 18.48 6.92
CA VAL A 62 -8.24 18.14 5.88
C VAL A 62 -9.46 17.49 6.53
N TRP A 63 -10.64 18.06 6.29
CA TRP A 63 -11.87 17.79 7.07
C TRP A 63 -12.16 16.30 7.36
N PRO A 64 -12.24 15.38 6.37
CA PRO A 64 -12.52 13.97 6.67
C PRO A 64 -11.43 13.35 7.56
N CYS A 65 -10.17 13.73 7.37
CA CYS A 65 -9.06 13.23 8.16
C CYS A 65 -9.13 13.72 9.61
N GLY A 66 -9.35 15.02 9.83
CA GLY A 66 -9.44 15.59 11.17
C GLY A 66 -10.57 14.99 11.98
N VAL A 67 -11.77 14.91 11.42
CA VAL A 67 -12.97 14.40 12.11
C VAL A 67 -12.89 12.89 12.34
N THR A 68 -12.34 12.12 11.39
CA THR A 68 -12.22 10.67 11.55
C THR A 68 -10.95 10.24 12.30
N GLY A 69 -10.05 11.16 12.65
CA GLY A 69 -8.77 10.82 13.28
C GLY A 69 -7.84 10.02 12.36
N GLY A 70 -7.82 10.38 11.07
CA GLY A 70 -6.93 9.81 10.05
C GLY A 70 -7.43 8.55 9.34
N ARG A 71 -8.64 8.07 9.64
CA ARG A 71 -9.17 6.80 9.10
C ARG A 71 -9.78 6.93 7.70
N SER A 72 -10.30 8.09 7.35
CA SER A 72 -11.06 8.33 6.11
C SER A 72 -10.35 7.82 4.86
N THR A 73 -9.12 8.28 4.59
CA THR A 73 -8.37 7.83 3.41
C THR A 73 -8.04 6.33 3.46
N LEU A 74 -7.71 5.80 4.64
CA LEU A 74 -7.31 4.40 4.81
C LEU A 74 -8.44 3.43 4.46
N ILE A 75 -9.69 3.78 4.78
CA ILE A 75 -10.88 3.00 4.40
C ILE A 75 -11.02 2.93 2.87
N VAL A 76 -10.79 4.05 2.18
CA VAL A 76 -10.87 4.06 0.71
C VAL A 76 -9.68 3.32 0.09
N LEU A 77 -8.47 3.44 0.65
CA LEU A 77 -7.29 2.68 0.19
C LEU A 77 -7.50 1.17 0.33
N ASP A 78 -8.12 0.72 1.43
CA ASP A 78 -8.52 -0.68 1.60
C ASP A 78 -9.51 -1.12 0.52
N GLY A 79 -10.54 -0.32 0.23
CA GLY A 79 -11.48 -0.56 -0.86
C GLY A 79 -10.84 -0.57 -2.26
N MET A 80 -9.72 0.14 -2.44
CA MET A 80 -8.90 0.10 -3.66
C MET A 80 -7.97 -1.12 -3.73
N GLY A 81 -7.88 -1.93 -2.67
CA GLY A 81 -7.04 -3.12 -2.59
C GLY A 81 -5.60 -2.86 -2.18
N TYR A 82 -5.31 -1.76 -1.47
CA TYR A 82 -3.98 -1.55 -0.89
C TYR A 82 -3.68 -2.61 0.17
N HIS A 83 -2.44 -3.11 0.18
CA HIS A 83 -2.02 -4.17 1.10
C HIS A 83 -1.40 -3.63 2.37
N ALA A 84 -0.64 -2.53 2.28
CA ALA A 84 -0.11 -1.84 3.44
C ALA A 84 0.03 -0.34 3.21
N ALA A 85 -0.07 0.43 4.29
CA ALA A 85 0.12 1.88 4.30
C ALA A 85 0.96 2.29 5.50
N ASN A 86 1.85 3.26 5.30
CA ASN A 86 2.50 3.97 6.39
C ASN A 86 1.48 4.90 7.06
N VAL A 87 1.19 4.65 8.34
CA VAL A 87 0.22 5.42 9.13
C VAL A 87 0.87 6.24 10.24
N GLU A 88 2.21 6.29 10.29
CA GLU A 88 2.97 7.06 11.28
C GLU A 88 2.58 8.54 11.23
N GLY A 89 2.29 9.11 12.39
CA GLY A 89 1.85 10.51 12.51
C GLY A 89 0.46 10.83 11.94
N VAL A 90 -0.19 9.89 11.25
CA VAL A 90 -1.50 10.09 10.59
C VAL A 90 -2.64 9.44 11.39
N LEU A 91 -2.44 8.21 11.87
CA LEU A 91 -3.47 7.44 12.58
C LEU A 91 -3.14 7.37 14.08
N ALA A 92 -4.00 7.95 14.91
CA ALA A 92 -3.84 7.84 16.36
C ALA A 92 -4.08 6.39 16.84
N GLU A 93 -3.36 5.95 17.88
CA GLU A 93 -3.41 4.57 18.40
C GLU A 93 -4.84 4.11 18.75
N ARG A 94 -5.66 5.00 19.34
CA ARG A 94 -7.07 4.71 19.65
C ARG A 94 -7.93 4.45 18.40
N GLU A 95 -7.58 5.06 17.27
CA GLU A 95 -8.32 4.95 16.01
C GLU A 95 -7.92 3.68 15.24
N ARG A 96 -6.67 3.23 15.39
CA ARG A 96 -6.20 1.92 14.88
C ARG A 96 -7.10 0.77 15.36
N TYR A 97 -7.47 0.75 16.63
CA TYR A 97 -8.36 -0.29 17.16
C TYR A 97 -9.74 -0.31 16.51
N LYS A 98 -10.24 0.83 16.03
CA LYS A 98 -11.53 0.90 15.33
C LYS A 98 -11.45 0.33 13.91
N LEU A 99 -10.25 0.26 13.32
CA LEU A 99 -10.01 -0.36 12.02
C LEU A 99 -9.69 -1.86 12.12
N SER A 100 -9.32 -2.34 13.31
CA SER A 100 -8.99 -3.75 13.55
C SER A 100 -10.16 -4.67 13.17
N GLY A 101 -9.96 -5.52 12.16
CA GLY A 101 -10.97 -6.45 11.65
C GLY A 101 -12.05 -5.80 10.78
N ALA A 102 -12.03 -4.47 10.61
CA ALA A 102 -12.92 -3.75 9.70
C ALA A 102 -12.31 -3.58 8.29
N ILE A 103 -10.98 -3.55 8.20
CA ILE A 103 -10.22 -3.44 6.95
C ILE A 103 -9.16 -4.54 6.87
N SER A 104 -8.68 -4.82 5.66
CA SER A 104 -7.59 -5.78 5.39
C SER A 104 -6.23 -5.10 5.24
N LEU A 105 -6.21 -3.79 4.99
CA LEU A 105 -5.01 -2.96 4.87
C LEU A 105 -4.08 -3.09 6.09
N GLY A 106 -2.82 -3.44 5.83
CA GLY A 106 -1.74 -3.42 6.80
C GLY A 106 -1.42 -2.00 7.26
N LEU A 107 -1.70 -1.70 8.52
CA LEU A 107 -1.42 -0.40 9.13
C LEU A 107 0.00 -0.40 9.71
N VAL A 108 0.98 0.12 8.98
CA VAL A 108 2.41 0.06 9.32
C VAL A 108 2.84 1.35 10.04
N ASP A 109 3.46 1.21 11.21
CA ASP A 109 4.04 2.32 11.98
C ASP A 109 5.36 1.88 12.66
N ALA A 110 5.95 2.73 13.51
CA ALA A 110 7.18 2.40 14.22
C ALA A 110 7.09 1.14 15.11
N ARG A 111 5.88 0.69 15.49
CA ARG A 111 5.63 -0.47 16.36
C ARG A 111 5.15 -1.69 15.58
N TYR A 112 4.42 -1.49 14.49
CA TYR A 112 3.75 -2.55 13.74
C TYR A 112 4.31 -2.68 12.32
N SER A 113 4.93 -3.83 12.02
CA SER A 113 5.24 -4.26 10.66
C SER A 113 4.10 -5.11 10.07
N TRP A 114 4.04 -5.19 8.74
CA TRP A 114 3.15 -6.09 8.02
C TRP A 114 3.95 -7.18 7.30
N ARG A 115 3.45 -8.42 7.26
CA ARG A 115 4.08 -9.53 6.54
C ARG A 115 3.28 -9.86 5.29
N TYR A 116 3.95 -10.28 4.23
CA TYR A 116 3.32 -10.56 2.96
C TYR A 116 2.33 -11.73 3.08
N ASN A 117 1.05 -11.38 3.03
CA ASN A 117 -0.05 -12.31 3.04
C ASN A 117 -1.06 -11.87 1.98
N VAL A 118 -0.74 -12.18 0.72
CA VAL A 118 -1.55 -11.82 -0.45
C VAL A 118 -2.00 -13.10 -1.14
N PRO A 119 -3.23 -13.57 -0.86
CA PRO A 119 -3.72 -14.83 -1.40
C PRO A 119 -3.57 -14.93 -2.94
N PRO A 120 -3.12 -16.08 -3.46
CA PRO A 120 -2.93 -17.36 -2.76
C PRO A 120 -1.55 -17.53 -2.10
N VAL A 121 -0.67 -16.53 -2.18
CA VAL A 121 0.71 -16.64 -1.70
C VAL A 121 0.84 -16.01 -0.32
N GLN A 122 1.29 -16.81 0.64
CA GLN A 122 1.77 -16.31 1.92
C GLN A 122 3.28 -16.49 1.97
N ASP A 123 4.00 -15.40 2.21
CA ASP A 123 5.45 -15.39 2.28
C ASP A 123 5.87 -14.54 3.49
N ASP A 124 6.04 -15.22 4.62
CA ASP A 124 6.42 -14.56 5.88
C ASP A 124 7.86 -13.98 5.82
N ASP A 125 8.64 -14.31 4.79
CA ASP A 125 10.01 -13.83 4.59
C ASP A 125 10.04 -12.46 3.90
N ILE A 126 8.90 -11.96 3.40
CA ILE A 126 8.73 -10.59 2.92
C ILE A 126 8.05 -9.75 4.01
N VAL A 127 8.75 -8.71 4.48
CA VAL A 127 8.32 -7.84 5.60
C VAL A 127 8.24 -6.39 5.14
N VAL A 128 7.15 -5.72 5.48
CA VAL A 128 6.93 -4.29 5.24
C VAL A 128 6.99 -3.53 6.56
N SER A 129 7.87 -2.54 6.68
CA SER A 129 8.15 -1.81 7.93
C SER A 129 8.50 -0.34 7.66
N LEU A 130 8.64 0.48 8.71
CA LEU A 130 9.10 1.88 8.55
C LEU A 130 10.61 2.06 8.66
N GLN A 131 11.33 1.05 9.13
CA GLN A 131 12.77 1.06 9.26
C GLN A 131 13.35 -0.25 8.72
N PRO A 132 14.60 -0.24 8.23
CA PRO A 132 15.31 -1.46 7.84
C PRO A 132 15.21 -2.51 8.95
N THR A 133 14.60 -3.65 8.62
CA THR A 133 14.37 -4.75 9.55
C THR A 133 14.94 -6.03 8.93
N PRO A 134 15.64 -6.88 9.70
CA PRO A 134 16.12 -8.15 9.19
C PRO A 134 14.96 -9.00 8.64
N ALA A 135 15.08 -9.39 7.37
CA ALA A 135 14.14 -10.28 6.69
C ALA A 135 14.93 -11.34 5.92
N ILE A 136 14.40 -12.57 5.87
CA ILE A 136 15.03 -13.67 5.13
C ILE A 136 14.90 -13.40 3.63
N GLY A 137 13.72 -12.98 3.17
CA GLY A 137 13.39 -12.74 1.78
C GLY A 137 13.71 -11.30 1.40
N LEU A 138 12.80 -10.38 1.74
CA LEU A 138 12.87 -8.96 1.39
C LEU A 138 12.26 -8.10 2.50
N ASN A 139 12.89 -6.98 2.84
CA ASN A 139 12.28 -5.93 3.64
C ASN A 139 11.93 -4.72 2.76
N ILE A 140 10.68 -4.28 2.76
CA ILE A 140 10.23 -3.08 2.05
C ILE A 140 9.98 -1.96 3.07
N VAL A 141 10.72 -0.86 2.94
CA VAL A 141 10.62 0.27 3.87
C VAL A 141 9.60 1.28 3.34
N LEU A 142 8.48 1.48 4.06
CA LEU A 142 7.44 2.46 3.71
C LEU A 142 7.78 3.88 4.19
N GLN A 143 9.05 4.26 4.09
CA GLN A 143 9.49 5.62 4.28
C GLN A 143 10.00 6.15 2.94
N PRO A 144 9.47 7.27 2.42
CA PRO A 144 9.93 7.82 1.16
C PRO A 144 11.43 8.09 1.16
N ALA A 145 12.13 7.66 0.11
CA ALA A 145 13.55 7.89 -0.08
C ALA A 145 13.82 8.83 -1.27
N SER A 146 15.03 9.35 -1.40
CA SER A 146 15.41 10.19 -2.56
C SER A 146 15.56 9.38 -3.85
N ALA A 147 15.80 8.07 -3.75
CA ALA A 147 15.94 7.15 -4.87
C ALA A 147 15.42 5.75 -4.48
N THR A 148 15.02 4.96 -5.47
CA THR A 148 14.70 3.54 -5.26
C THR A 148 16.00 2.75 -5.24
N THR A 149 16.26 2.03 -4.14
CA THR A 149 17.48 1.24 -3.96
C THR A 149 17.16 -0.08 -3.29
N LEU A 150 17.87 -1.14 -3.67
CA LEU A 150 17.82 -2.43 -3.01
C LEU A 150 19.24 -2.80 -2.58
N GLN A 151 19.47 -2.89 -1.27
CA GLN A 151 20.76 -3.25 -0.66
C GLN A 151 20.50 -4.17 0.51
N ASP A 152 21.26 -5.26 0.63
CA ASP A 152 21.15 -6.22 1.75
C ASP A 152 19.70 -6.67 2.02
N ARG A 153 18.93 -6.94 0.95
CA ARG A 153 17.50 -7.31 0.98
C ARG A 153 16.54 -6.21 1.47
N VAL A 154 17.02 -4.98 1.66
CA VAL A 154 16.21 -3.83 2.06
C VAL A 154 15.91 -2.97 0.84
N LEU A 155 14.63 -2.91 0.47
CA LEU A 155 14.10 -2.06 -0.57
C LEU A 155 13.64 -0.72 0.01
N HIS A 156 14.30 0.34 -0.42
CA HIS A 156 13.82 1.71 -0.26
C HIS A 156 13.15 2.16 -1.56
N LEU A 157 12.00 2.82 -1.45
CA LEU A 157 11.23 3.31 -2.59
C LEU A 157 11.38 4.83 -2.71
N LYS A 158 11.66 5.31 -3.92
CA LYS A 158 11.73 6.75 -4.21
C LYS A 158 10.43 7.44 -3.79
N THR A 159 10.51 8.65 -3.27
CA THR A 159 9.35 9.52 -3.09
C THR A 159 8.65 9.78 -4.44
N VAL A 160 7.32 9.91 -4.38
CA VAL A 160 6.44 10.18 -5.51
C VAL A 160 5.50 11.30 -5.15
N GLU A 161 5.16 12.16 -6.10
CA GLU A 161 4.21 13.24 -5.87
C GLU A 161 2.77 12.71 -5.74
N LYS A 162 1.86 13.51 -5.18
CA LYS A 162 0.43 13.17 -4.93
C LYS A 162 -0.29 12.48 -6.10
N ARG A 163 0.08 12.81 -7.34
CA ARG A 163 -0.56 12.31 -8.57
C ARG A 163 0.33 11.34 -9.35
N GLN A 164 1.31 10.75 -8.68
CA GLN A 164 2.24 9.81 -9.29
C GLN A 164 2.04 8.40 -8.75
N LEU A 165 2.33 7.43 -9.61
CA LEU A 165 2.40 6.03 -9.27
C LEU A 165 3.85 5.57 -9.42
N GLY A 166 4.47 5.20 -8.32
CA GLY A 166 5.75 4.51 -8.34
C GLY A 166 5.55 3.04 -8.67
N MET A 167 6.46 2.47 -9.46
CA MET A 167 6.44 1.06 -9.84
C MET A 167 7.84 0.49 -9.71
N ALA A 168 7.97 -0.64 -9.04
CA ALA A 168 9.22 -1.38 -8.93
C ALA A 168 8.99 -2.87 -9.22
N THR A 169 9.96 -3.51 -9.84
CA THR A 169 9.93 -4.96 -10.08
C THR A 169 11.18 -5.60 -9.49
N ILE A 170 10.99 -6.62 -8.66
CA ILE A 170 12.04 -7.34 -7.94
C ILE A 170 12.03 -8.80 -8.39
N ASP A 171 13.19 -9.31 -8.79
CA ASP A 171 13.42 -10.76 -8.91
C ASP A 171 13.69 -11.33 -7.51
N LEU A 172 13.00 -12.41 -7.16
CA LEU A 172 13.07 -13.09 -5.87
C LEU A 172 13.55 -14.54 -6.01
N THR A 173 13.96 -14.97 -7.20
CA THR A 173 14.42 -16.36 -7.45
C THR A 173 15.66 -16.73 -6.62
N ASN A 174 16.50 -15.74 -6.27
CA ASN A 174 17.70 -15.91 -5.44
C ASN A 174 17.82 -14.77 -4.40
N GLU A 175 18.96 -14.10 -4.35
CA GLU A 175 19.05 -12.80 -3.66
C GLU A 175 18.17 -11.79 -4.41
N PRO A 176 17.37 -10.99 -3.69
CA PRO A 176 16.52 -9.98 -4.30
C PRO A 176 17.30 -9.02 -5.19
N ILE A 177 16.87 -8.87 -6.44
CA ILE A 177 17.46 -7.93 -7.41
C ILE A 177 16.39 -6.97 -7.91
N LEU A 178 16.67 -5.67 -7.83
CA LEU A 178 15.82 -4.64 -8.42
C LEU A 178 16.00 -4.67 -9.94
N LEU A 179 15.00 -5.18 -10.65
CA LEU A 179 15.02 -5.29 -12.11
C LEU A 179 14.70 -3.95 -12.78
N SER A 180 13.72 -3.23 -12.23
CA SER A 180 13.27 -1.96 -12.79
C SER A 180 12.61 -1.08 -11.74
N HIS A 181 12.67 0.23 -11.98
CA HIS A 181 11.92 1.24 -11.26
C HIS A 181 11.50 2.34 -12.22
N GLN A 182 10.25 2.80 -12.10
CA GLN A 182 9.76 3.97 -12.80
C GLN A 182 8.73 4.71 -11.96
N VAL A 183 8.50 5.98 -12.31
CA VAL A 183 7.43 6.81 -11.74
C VAL A 183 6.59 7.32 -12.89
N LEU A 184 5.29 7.10 -12.81
CA LEU A 184 4.34 7.51 -13.83
C LEU A 184 3.44 8.63 -13.32
N ASP A 185 3.25 9.66 -14.12
CA ASP A 185 2.29 10.72 -13.83
C ASP A 185 0.87 10.29 -14.22
N MET A 186 -0.07 10.48 -13.29
CA MET A 186 -1.48 10.27 -13.56
C MET A 186 -2.03 11.41 -14.43
N LEU A 187 -2.64 11.05 -15.56
CA LEU A 187 -3.27 12.02 -16.45
C LEU A 187 -4.38 12.82 -15.75
N PRO A 188 -4.55 14.12 -16.07
CA PRO A 188 -5.49 14.99 -15.38
C PRO A 188 -6.96 14.63 -15.54
N ASN A 189 -7.31 14.02 -16.68
CA ASN A 189 -8.69 13.86 -17.14
C ASN A 189 -9.18 12.41 -17.12
N LEU A 190 -8.62 11.58 -16.24
CA LEU A 190 -9.12 10.21 -16.06
C LEU A 190 -10.54 10.25 -15.50
N SER A 191 -11.42 9.43 -16.09
CA SER A 191 -12.75 9.19 -15.55
C SER A 191 -12.61 8.54 -14.17
N PRO A 192 -13.39 8.99 -13.16
CA PRO A 192 -13.38 8.37 -11.85
C PRO A 192 -14.05 6.99 -11.88
N ASP A 193 -13.54 6.04 -11.10
CA ASP A 193 -14.20 4.77 -10.86
C ASP A 193 -15.47 4.93 -10.01
N ALA A 194 -16.59 4.34 -10.44
CA ALA A 194 -17.87 4.50 -9.76
C ALA A 194 -17.93 3.79 -8.39
N THR A 195 -17.26 2.64 -8.25
CA THR A 195 -17.24 1.86 -7.01
C THR A 195 -16.43 2.60 -5.95
N ILE A 196 -15.25 3.11 -6.31
CA ILE A 196 -14.43 3.91 -5.41
C ILE A 196 -15.09 5.25 -5.11
N SER A 197 -15.82 5.85 -6.07
CA SER A 197 -16.61 7.05 -5.80
C SER A 197 -17.69 6.80 -4.74
N ALA A 198 -18.33 5.64 -4.75
CA ALA A 198 -19.31 5.27 -3.71
C ALA A 198 -18.65 5.10 -2.33
N ALA A 199 -17.45 4.50 -2.28
CA ALA A 199 -16.67 4.38 -1.05
C ALA A 199 -16.27 5.76 -0.49
N VAL A 200 -15.89 6.70 -1.36
CA VAL A 200 -15.62 8.09 -0.97
C VAL A 200 -16.86 8.74 -0.38
N SER A 201 -18.02 8.66 -1.04
CA SER A 201 -19.27 9.21 -0.50
C SER A 201 -19.62 8.62 0.86
N PHE A 202 -19.45 7.32 1.06
CA PHE A 202 -19.67 6.66 2.34
C PHE A 202 -18.79 7.26 3.45
N VAL A 203 -17.50 7.45 3.19
CA VAL A 203 -16.55 8.04 4.15
C VAL A 203 -16.89 9.50 4.45
N GLU A 204 -17.29 10.28 3.45
CA GLU A 204 -17.72 11.66 3.66
C GLU A 204 -19.00 11.73 4.53
N ASP A 205 -19.95 10.83 4.31
CA ASP A 205 -21.18 10.77 5.09
C ASP A 205 -20.92 10.31 6.53
N GLU A 206 -19.98 9.38 6.75
CA GLU A 206 -19.50 9.03 8.10
C GLU A 206 -18.84 10.24 8.79
N ALA A 207 -17.99 10.98 8.08
CA ALA A 207 -17.36 12.18 8.62
C ALA A 207 -18.42 13.24 9.01
N ARG A 208 -19.42 13.48 8.15
CA ARG A 208 -20.56 14.36 8.49
C ARG A 208 -21.33 13.88 9.71
N TYR A 209 -21.54 12.58 9.87
CA TYR A 209 -22.22 12.03 11.04
C TYR A 209 -21.43 12.26 12.33
N LEU A 210 -20.10 12.09 12.30
CA LEU A 210 -19.22 12.31 13.45
C LEU A 210 -19.10 13.79 13.84
N GLU A 211 -19.08 14.69 12.87
CA GLU A 211 -19.00 16.14 13.11
C GLU A 211 -20.26 16.69 13.80
N ASN A 212 -21.43 16.11 13.51
CA ASN A 212 -22.71 16.52 14.08
C ASN A 212 -23.03 15.87 15.44
N ARG A 213 -22.09 15.12 16.01
CA ARG A 213 -22.27 14.34 17.25
C ARG A 213 -21.65 15.02 18.45
#